data_AF-A0A6N7ABP3-F1
#
_entry.id   AF-A0A6N7ABP3-F1
#
_cell.length_a   1.000
_cell.length_b   1.000
_cell.length_c   1.000
_cell.angle_alpha   90.00
_cell.angle_beta   90.00
_cell.angle_gamma   90.00
#
_symmetry.space_group_name_H-M   'P 1'
#
loop_
_entity.id
_entity.type
_entity.pdbx_description
1 polymer ?
#
loop_
_entity_poly.entity_id
_entity_poly.type
_entity_poly.pdbx_seq_one_letter_code
_entity_poly.pdbx_strand_id
1 'polypeptide(L)'
;MVCQMTRRIPALLLLLLSACAAPADREPAAPVDASAPAAASPWHPAPGDSFQLQFTGDLDLSVQADVYDLDLFDTDADTIADLHARGVRVVCYISVGSWEDWRPDADQFPEEVIGNDYEGWPGEKWLDIRQIGKLAPILRSRLDLCAAKGFDGVEPDNIEIHDNDSGFPITYADQLAFALWLANEAHARGLAIGLKNAPDMAADALPYFDYAVVEDCFYFNWCGQMAPFLEAGKPVFAIEYTDMDVDFAAACAEAESLGLTMLLKHRNLDAFREACP
;
A
#
# COMPACT_ATOMS: atom_id res chain seq x y z
N MET A 1 71.40 3.48 -16.75
CA MET A 1 72.16 2.58 -17.64
C MET A 1 71.13 1.85 -18.50
N VAL A 2 70.94 2.18 -19.79
CA VAL A 2 71.87 1.96 -20.92
C VAL A 2 72.19 0.46 -21.02
N CYS A 3 72.03 -0.29 -22.11
CA CYS A 3 71.56 -0.07 -23.48
C CYS A 3 71.66 -1.43 -24.21
N GLN A 4 70.81 -1.63 -25.23
CA GLN A 4 71.00 -2.31 -26.53
C GLN A 4 71.95 -3.52 -26.68
N MET A 5 71.50 -4.55 -27.42
CA MET A 5 71.84 -4.77 -28.85
C MET A 5 71.33 -6.15 -29.33
N THR A 6 70.32 -6.17 -30.21
CA THR A 6 70.38 -6.48 -31.66
C THR A 6 70.76 -7.91 -32.06
N ARG A 7 69.87 -8.57 -32.84
CA ARG A 7 70.27 -9.35 -34.02
C ARG A 7 69.13 -9.51 -35.03
N ARG A 8 69.54 -9.64 -36.30
CA ARG A 8 68.83 -9.34 -37.55
C ARG A 8 67.89 -10.45 -38.04
N ILE A 9 66.97 -10.03 -38.93
CA ILE A 9 66.01 -10.81 -39.74
C ILE A 9 66.75 -11.65 -40.81
N PRO A 10 66.18 -12.79 -41.28
CA PRO A 10 65.60 -12.78 -42.62
C PRO A 10 64.24 -13.50 -42.73
N ALA A 11 63.45 -13.06 -43.71
CA ALA A 11 62.14 -13.58 -44.08
C ALA A 11 62.20 -15.00 -44.66
N LEU A 12 61.18 -15.81 -44.39
CA LEU A 12 60.77 -16.92 -45.26
C LEU A 12 59.24 -17.08 -45.21
N LEU A 13 58.60 -16.82 -46.35
CA LEU A 13 57.20 -17.13 -46.64
C LEU A 13 57.06 -18.65 -46.82
N LEU A 14 56.10 -19.31 -46.17
CA LEU A 14 55.52 -20.54 -46.71
C LEU A 14 54.11 -20.80 -46.14
N LEU A 15 53.18 -21.05 -47.07
CA LEU A 15 51.74 -21.21 -46.91
C LEU A 15 51.36 -22.39 -46.01
N LEU A 16 50.38 -22.18 -45.13
CA LEU A 16 49.67 -23.26 -44.43
C LEU A 16 48.19 -23.22 -44.82
N LEU A 17 47.71 -24.34 -45.36
CA LEU A 17 46.32 -24.59 -45.73
C LEU A 17 45.43 -24.58 -44.47
N SER A 18 44.42 -23.71 -44.48
CA SER A 18 43.39 -23.66 -43.44
C SER A 18 42.29 -24.68 -43.75
N ALA A 19 42.13 -25.66 -42.87
CA ALA A 19 41.00 -26.58 -42.89
C ALA A 19 39.82 -25.93 -42.15
N CYS A 20 38.75 -25.61 -42.87
CA CYS A 20 37.50 -25.13 -42.28
C CYS A 20 36.76 -26.30 -41.61
N ALA A 21 36.65 -26.25 -40.29
CA ALA A 21 35.67 -27.04 -39.54
C ALA A 21 34.31 -26.31 -39.56
N ALA A 22 33.25 -27.04 -39.92
CA ALA A 22 31.88 -26.51 -39.93
C ALA A 22 31.35 -26.32 -38.49
N PRO A 23 30.58 -25.26 -38.22
CA PRO A 23 29.92 -25.07 -36.93
C PRO A 23 28.72 -26.03 -36.79
N ALA A 24 28.53 -26.55 -35.58
CA ALA A 24 27.40 -27.39 -35.21
C ALA A 24 26.09 -26.58 -35.24
N ASP A 25 25.06 -27.18 -35.84
CA ASP A 25 23.70 -26.62 -35.93
C ASP A 25 23.10 -26.43 -34.52
N ARG A 26 22.78 -25.18 -34.18
CA ARG A 26 21.96 -24.83 -33.01
C ARG A 26 20.49 -24.81 -33.44
N GLU A 27 19.70 -25.65 -32.79
CA GLU A 27 18.25 -25.68 -32.91
C GLU A 27 17.66 -24.30 -32.50
N PRO A 28 16.75 -23.70 -33.29
CA PRO A 28 16.19 -22.40 -32.98
C PRO A 28 15.27 -22.50 -31.77
N ALA A 29 15.53 -21.67 -30.75
CA ALA A 29 14.66 -21.53 -29.60
C ALA A 29 13.27 -21.02 -30.05
N ALA A 30 12.22 -21.61 -29.49
CA ALA A 30 10.84 -21.20 -29.70
C ALA A 30 10.66 -19.70 -29.36
N PRO A 31 9.80 -18.96 -30.08
CA PRO A 31 9.52 -17.57 -29.74
C PRO A 31 8.83 -17.55 -28.38
N VAL A 32 9.50 -16.95 -27.40
CA VAL A 32 8.87 -16.55 -26.14
C VAL A 32 7.83 -15.49 -26.45
N ASP A 33 6.57 -15.82 -26.18
CA ASP A 33 5.44 -14.93 -26.30
C ASP A 33 5.64 -13.77 -25.32
N ALA A 34 6.14 -12.65 -25.84
CA ALA A 34 6.33 -11.41 -25.10
C ALA A 34 5.01 -10.64 -25.07
N SER A 35 4.03 -11.19 -24.37
CA SER A 35 2.79 -10.52 -24.02
C SER A 35 2.52 -10.63 -22.51
N ALA A 36 3.57 -10.38 -21.71
CA ALA A 36 3.33 -9.85 -20.37
C ALA A 36 2.68 -8.46 -20.56
N PRO A 37 1.54 -8.16 -19.93
CA PRO A 37 1.02 -6.80 -19.96
C PRO A 37 2.12 -5.88 -19.44
N ALA A 38 2.36 -4.78 -20.15
CA ALA A 38 3.21 -3.72 -19.63
C ALA A 38 2.69 -3.40 -18.23
N ALA A 39 3.57 -3.42 -17.22
CA ALA A 39 3.20 -3.02 -15.87
C ALA A 39 2.47 -1.68 -15.99
N ALA A 40 1.17 -1.69 -15.69
CA ALA A 40 0.39 -0.47 -15.69
C ALA A 40 1.13 0.51 -14.78
N SER A 41 1.24 1.77 -15.20
CA SER A 41 1.79 2.79 -14.31
C SER A 41 1.00 2.74 -13.00
N PRO A 42 1.68 2.74 -11.83
CA PRO A 42 0.99 2.73 -10.55
C PRO A 42 -0.09 3.81 -10.51
N TRP A 43 -1.26 3.46 -10.00
CA TRP A 43 -2.30 4.45 -9.78
C TRP A 43 -1.80 5.46 -8.75
N HIS A 44 -2.02 6.74 -9.03
CA HIS A 44 -1.78 7.81 -8.07
C HIS A 44 -3.12 8.53 -7.83
N PRO A 45 -3.66 8.47 -6.61
CA PRO A 45 -4.87 9.21 -6.24
C PRO A 45 -4.67 10.71 -6.43
N ALA A 46 -5.71 11.43 -6.85
CA ALA A 46 -5.66 12.86 -7.07
C ALA A 46 -6.33 13.64 -5.93
N PRO A 47 -5.81 14.84 -5.58
CA PRO A 47 -6.53 15.76 -4.71
C PRO A 47 -7.95 16.04 -5.24
N GLY A 48 -8.94 15.90 -4.36
CA GLY A 48 -10.35 16.10 -4.69
C GLY A 48 -11.07 14.87 -5.23
N ASP A 49 -10.41 13.71 -5.38
CA ASP A 49 -11.10 12.44 -5.63
C ASP A 49 -12.17 12.23 -4.54
N SER A 50 -13.37 11.85 -4.96
CA SER A 50 -14.45 11.46 -4.04
C SER A 50 -14.23 10.04 -3.54
N PHE A 51 -14.50 9.82 -2.26
CA PHE A 51 -14.19 8.58 -1.56
C PHE A 51 -15.46 7.90 -1.01
N GLN A 52 -15.44 6.58 -0.95
CA GLN A 52 -16.42 5.74 -0.24
C GLN A 52 -15.67 4.59 0.41
N LEU A 53 -15.93 4.31 1.67
CA LEU A 53 -15.46 3.09 2.32
C LEU A 53 -16.62 2.31 2.92
N GLN A 54 -16.57 0.98 2.81
CA GLN A 54 -17.59 0.09 3.36
C GLN A 54 -17.00 -1.28 3.68
N PHE A 55 -17.04 -1.66 4.96
CA PHE A 55 -16.50 -2.94 5.45
C PHE A 55 -17.56 -3.83 6.09
N THR A 56 -18.81 -3.37 6.20
CA THR A 56 -19.90 -4.19 6.73
C THR A 56 -21.18 -4.11 5.89
N GLY A 57 -22.01 -5.14 6.04
CA GLY A 57 -23.25 -5.31 5.29
C GLY A 57 -23.04 -5.65 3.82
N ASP A 58 -24.13 -5.70 3.06
CA ASP A 58 -24.06 -5.88 1.60
C ASP A 58 -23.50 -4.61 0.95
N LEU A 59 -22.49 -4.74 0.08
CA LEU A 59 -21.86 -3.61 -0.60
C LEU A 59 -22.88 -2.81 -1.43
N ASP A 60 -23.04 -1.52 -1.13
CA ASP A 60 -23.83 -0.61 -1.96
C ASP A 60 -22.95 0.03 -3.02
N LEU A 61 -22.83 -0.67 -4.16
CA LEU A 61 -22.05 -0.19 -5.29
C LEU A 61 -22.74 0.94 -6.08
N SER A 62 -23.92 1.42 -5.66
CA SER A 62 -24.62 2.51 -6.34
C SER A 62 -24.11 3.90 -5.96
N VAL A 63 -23.32 4.01 -4.88
CA VAL A 63 -22.69 5.27 -4.45
C VAL A 63 -21.73 5.77 -5.53
N GLN A 64 -21.90 7.02 -5.94
CA GLN A 64 -20.98 7.65 -6.89
C GLN A 64 -19.75 8.17 -6.14
N ALA A 65 -18.64 7.48 -6.32
CA ALA A 65 -17.33 7.86 -5.81
C ALA A 65 -16.25 7.50 -6.83
N ASP A 66 -15.16 8.27 -6.86
CA ASP A 66 -14.01 8.01 -7.72
C ASP A 66 -13.17 6.85 -7.17
N VAL A 67 -13.16 6.70 -5.85
CA VAL A 67 -12.41 5.67 -5.13
C VAL A 67 -13.32 4.95 -4.12
N TYR A 68 -13.25 3.62 -4.12
CA TYR A 68 -13.84 2.75 -3.12
C TYR A 68 -12.76 2.10 -2.27
N ASP A 69 -12.90 2.11 -0.95
CA ASP A 69 -12.08 1.34 -0.01
C ASP A 69 -12.89 0.16 0.51
N LEU A 70 -12.38 -1.05 0.25
CA LEU A 70 -13.11 -2.29 0.46
C LEU A 70 -12.23 -3.34 1.11
N ASP A 71 -12.83 -4.18 1.95
CA ASP A 71 -12.15 -5.24 2.67
C ASP A 71 -11.52 -6.28 1.73
N LEU A 72 -10.26 -6.62 1.99
CA LEU A 72 -9.52 -7.63 1.21
C LEU A 72 -10.25 -8.96 1.13
N PHE A 73 -10.76 -9.48 2.24
CA PHE A 73 -11.28 -10.84 2.33
C PHE A 73 -12.72 -10.93 1.87
N ASP A 74 -13.54 -9.93 2.16
CA ASP A 74 -14.98 -9.94 1.89
C ASP A 74 -15.35 -9.46 0.48
N THR A 75 -14.40 -8.88 -0.25
CA THR A 75 -14.62 -8.38 -1.63
C THR A 75 -14.05 -9.35 -2.65
N ASP A 76 -14.87 -9.79 -3.62
CA ASP A 76 -14.40 -10.64 -4.72
C ASP A 76 -13.83 -9.84 -5.90
N ALA A 77 -13.07 -10.53 -6.76
CA ALA A 77 -12.44 -9.90 -7.93
C ALA A 77 -13.47 -9.40 -8.96
N ASP A 78 -14.64 -10.02 -9.03
CA ASP A 78 -15.71 -9.63 -9.96
C ASP A 78 -16.31 -8.27 -9.55
N THR A 79 -16.52 -8.03 -8.25
CA THR A 79 -16.95 -6.72 -7.71
C THR A 79 -15.94 -5.62 -8.09
N ILE A 80 -14.64 -5.89 -7.96
CA ILE A 80 -13.58 -4.95 -8.31
C ILE A 80 -13.58 -4.67 -9.82
N ALA A 81 -13.72 -5.71 -10.64
CA ALA A 81 -13.83 -5.57 -12.09
C ALA A 81 -15.05 -4.73 -12.52
N ASP A 82 -16.19 -4.89 -11.84
CA ASP A 82 -17.42 -4.11 -12.08
C ASP A 82 -17.25 -2.62 -11.68
N LEU A 83 -16.49 -2.33 -10.61
CA LEU A 83 -16.10 -0.97 -10.24
C LEU A 83 -15.17 -0.36 -11.30
N HIS A 84 -14.13 -1.10 -11.71
CA HIS A 84 -13.19 -0.68 -12.75
C HIS A 84 -13.88 -0.40 -14.10
N ALA A 85 -14.87 -1.21 -14.49
CA ALA A 85 -15.66 -0.99 -15.71
C ALA A 85 -16.42 0.35 -15.72
N ARG A 86 -16.61 0.95 -14.55
CA ARG A 86 -17.22 2.27 -14.35
C ARG A 86 -16.19 3.39 -14.18
N GLY A 87 -14.90 3.08 -14.26
CA GLY A 87 -13.80 4.02 -14.07
C GLY A 87 -13.47 4.32 -12.60
N VAL A 88 -14.03 3.55 -11.66
CA VAL A 88 -13.77 3.68 -10.23
C VAL A 88 -12.47 2.97 -9.87
N ARG A 89 -11.70 3.52 -8.94
CA ARG A 89 -10.50 2.89 -8.36
C ARG A 89 -10.85 2.19 -7.06
N VAL A 90 -10.15 1.11 -6.74
CA VAL A 90 -10.44 0.31 -5.55
C VAL A 90 -9.20 0.14 -4.67
N VAL A 91 -9.33 0.54 -3.42
CA VAL A 91 -8.34 0.38 -2.34
C VAL A 91 -8.67 -0.86 -1.52
N CYS A 92 -7.63 -1.61 -1.17
CA CYS A 92 -7.70 -2.84 -0.39
C CYS A 92 -7.49 -2.53 1.10
N TYR A 93 -8.53 -2.60 1.92
CA TYR A 93 -8.38 -2.55 3.36
C TYR A 93 -7.73 -3.83 3.89
N ILE A 94 -6.66 -3.67 4.67
CA ILE A 94 -6.06 -4.74 5.47
C ILE A 94 -5.60 -4.16 6.81
N SER A 95 -5.82 -4.87 7.91
CA SER A 95 -5.03 -4.59 9.12
C SER A 95 -3.60 -5.12 8.96
N VAL A 96 -2.63 -4.28 9.31
CA VAL A 96 -1.20 -4.63 9.32
C VAL A 96 -0.57 -4.53 10.70
N GLY A 97 -1.18 -3.78 11.61
CA GLY A 97 -0.72 -3.61 12.99
C GLY A 97 -1.50 -4.39 14.03
N SER A 98 -2.58 -5.05 13.63
CA SER A 98 -3.37 -5.92 14.49
C SER A 98 -3.61 -7.30 13.89
N TRP A 99 -3.84 -8.26 14.77
CA TRP A 99 -4.32 -9.60 14.51
C TRP A 99 -5.83 -9.63 14.76
N GLU A 100 -6.57 -10.22 13.84
CA GLU A 100 -8.03 -10.29 13.83
C GLU A 100 -8.46 -11.76 13.82
N ASP A 101 -9.12 -12.24 14.88
CA ASP A 101 -9.39 -13.68 15.08
C ASP A 101 -10.33 -14.33 14.06
N TRP A 102 -11.07 -13.49 13.33
CA TRP A 102 -12.04 -13.89 12.31
C TRP A 102 -11.42 -14.03 10.91
N ARG A 103 -10.17 -13.58 10.70
CA ARG A 103 -9.53 -13.65 9.38
C ARG A 103 -9.15 -15.08 9.02
N PRO A 104 -9.26 -15.48 7.75
CA PRO A 104 -8.99 -16.86 7.33
C PRO A 104 -7.50 -17.25 7.45
N ASP A 105 -6.61 -16.27 7.64
CA ASP A 105 -5.17 -16.46 7.88
C ASP A 105 -4.74 -16.23 9.34
N ALA A 106 -5.70 -16.08 10.27
CA ALA A 106 -5.43 -15.80 11.68
C ALA A 106 -4.54 -16.87 12.35
N ASP A 107 -4.64 -18.13 11.92
CA ASP A 107 -3.87 -19.26 12.44
C ASP A 107 -2.40 -19.29 11.97
N GLN A 108 -2.03 -18.42 11.02
CA GLN A 108 -0.66 -18.31 10.51
C GLN A 108 0.22 -17.42 11.38
N PHE A 109 -0.37 -16.57 12.23
CA PHE A 109 0.35 -15.67 13.12
C PHE A 109 0.93 -16.45 14.32
N PRO A 110 2.25 -16.39 14.54
CA PRO A 110 2.85 -16.96 15.75
C PRO A 110 2.31 -16.29 17.01
N GLU A 111 2.00 -17.07 18.05
CA GLU A 111 1.45 -16.52 19.31
C GLU A 111 2.34 -15.43 19.92
N GLU A 112 3.67 -15.54 19.76
CA GLU A 112 4.62 -14.58 20.32
C GLU A 112 4.68 -13.22 19.61
N VAL A 113 3.97 -13.04 18.50
CA VAL A 113 3.82 -11.72 17.87
C VAL A 113 2.49 -11.05 18.22
N ILE A 114 1.60 -11.74 18.94
CA ILE A 114 0.27 -11.25 19.31
C ILE A 114 0.33 -10.64 20.71
N GLY A 115 -0.14 -9.40 20.83
CA GLY A 115 -0.02 -8.57 22.03
C GLY A 115 -1.34 -8.39 22.78
N ASN A 116 -1.47 -7.22 23.39
CA ASN A 116 -2.66 -6.81 24.12
C ASN A 116 -3.88 -6.68 23.20
N ASP A 117 -5.08 -6.70 23.81
CA ASP A 117 -6.33 -6.43 23.12
C ASP A 117 -6.32 -5.03 22.47
N TYR A 118 -6.88 -4.95 21.26
CA TYR A 118 -7.15 -3.67 20.62
C TYR A 118 -8.42 -3.07 21.24
N GLU A 119 -8.36 -1.81 21.69
CA GLU A 119 -9.48 -1.20 22.40
C GLU A 119 -10.67 -0.95 21.45
N GLY A 120 -11.87 -1.36 21.88
CA GLY A 120 -13.10 -1.14 21.12
C GLY A 120 -13.46 -2.25 20.12
N TRP A 121 -12.54 -3.17 19.82
CA TRP A 121 -12.72 -4.21 18.79
C TRP A 121 -12.48 -5.63 19.34
N PRO A 122 -13.55 -6.32 19.79
CA PRO A 122 -13.41 -7.67 20.34
C PRO A 122 -12.89 -8.67 19.30
N GLY A 123 -11.89 -9.47 19.68
CA GLY A 123 -11.24 -10.43 18.78
C GLY A 123 -10.02 -9.86 18.06
N GLU A 124 -9.73 -8.57 18.25
CA GLU A 124 -8.58 -7.88 17.67
C GLU A 124 -7.48 -7.63 18.72
N LYS A 125 -6.22 -7.80 18.32
CA LYS A 125 -5.05 -7.67 19.21
C LYS A 125 -3.89 -7.01 18.48
N TRP A 126 -3.06 -6.23 19.17
CA TRP A 126 -1.89 -5.60 18.57
C TRP A 126 -0.81 -6.61 18.14
N LEU A 127 0.00 -6.26 17.14
CA LEU A 127 1.12 -7.06 16.64
C LEU A 127 2.50 -6.50 17.03
N ASP A 128 3.46 -7.37 17.31
CA ASP A 128 4.87 -6.98 17.48
C ASP A 128 5.56 -6.77 16.12
N ILE A 129 5.39 -5.57 15.55
CA ILE A 129 5.93 -5.19 14.24
C ILE A 129 7.47 -5.28 14.13
N ARG A 130 8.19 -5.35 15.26
CA ARG A 130 9.65 -5.54 15.28
C ARG A 130 10.04 -6.94 14.79
N GLN A 131 9.12 -7.90 14.86
CA GLN A 131 9.31 -9.27 14.39
C GLN A 131 8.92 -9.43 12.91
N ILE A 132 9.34 -8.48 12.07
CA ILE A 132 8.97 -8.40 10.65
C ILE A 132 9.25 -9.69 9.88
N GLY A 133 10.28 -10.46 10.25
CA GLY A 133 10.57 -11.75 9.63
C GLY A 133 9.45 -12.80 9.78
N LYS A 134 8.63 -12.69 10.82
CA LYS A 134 7.47 -13.57 11.08
C LYS A 134 6.19 -13.02 10.46
N LEU A 135 6.04 -11.70 10.43
CA LEU A 135 4.86 -11.03 9.86
C LEU A 135 4.92 -10.96 8.33
N ALA A 136 6.12 -10.79 7.76
CA ALA A 136 6.30 -10.54 6.34
C ALA A 136 5.68 -11.61 5.42
N PRO A 137 5.79 -12.93 5.68
CA PRO A 137 5.12 -13.92 4.84
C PRO A 137 3.59 -13.73 4.77
N ILE A 138 2.97 -13.37 5.90
CA ILE A 138 1.52 -13.21 6.02
C ILE A 138 1.08 -11.92 5.31
N LEU A 139 1.70 -10.80 5.65
CA LEU A 139 1.38 -9.50 5.06
C LEU A 139 1.70 -9.44 3.57
N ARG A 140 2.79 -10.08 3.11
CA ARG A 140 3.05 -10.25 1.67
C ARG A 140 1.96 -11.05 0.99
N SER A 141 1.47 -12.13 1.61
CA SER A 141 0.37 -12.91 1.07
C SER A 141 -0.92 -12.09 0.97
N ARG A 142 -1.21 -11.21 1.95
CA ARG A 142 -2.34 -10.27 1.88
C ARG A 142 -2.18 -9.29 0.72
N LEU A 143 -1.01 -8.67 0.58
CA LEU A 143 -0.71 -7.76 -0.54
C LEU A 143 -0.72 -8.47 -1.90
N ASP A 144 -0.21 -9.69 -1.99
CA ASP A 144 -0.28 -10.54 -3.19
C ASP A 144 -1.75 -10.80 -3.56
N LEU A 145 -2.61 -11.05 -2.57
CA LEU A 145 -4.04 -11.25 -2.78
C LEU A 145 -4.75 -9.96 -3.23
N CYS A 146 -4.42 -8.80 -2.65
CA CYS A 146 -4.94 -7.51 -3.12
C CYS A 146 -4.60 -7.29 -4.61
N ALA A 147 -3.33 -7.48 -4.98
CA ALA A 147 -2.89 -7.33 -6.37
C ALA A 147 -3.55 -8.36 -7.30
N ALA A 148 -3.69 -9.62 -6.86
CA ALA A 148 -4.32 -10.68 -7.65
C ALA A 148 -5.81 -10.46 -7.87
N LYS A 149 -6.52 -9.86 -6.90
CA LYS A 149 -7.94 -9.48 -7.03
C LYS A 149 -8.16 -8.23 -7.89
N GLY A 150 -7.09 -7.47 -8.16
CA GLY A 150 -7.13 -6.29 -9.03
C GLY A 150 -7.31 -4.97 -8.29
N PHE A 151 -7.06 -4.91 -6.98
CA PHE A 151 -7.05 -3.63 -6.27
C PHE A 151 -5.98 -2.68 -6.86
N ASP A 152 -6.25 -1.38 -6.83
CA ASP A 152 -5.34 -0.33 -7.31
C ASP A 152 -4.39 0.16 -6.19
N GLY A 153 -4.82 0.06 -4.94
CA GLY A 153 -4.04 0.47 -3.77
C GLY A 153 -4.39 -0.31 -2.51
N VAL A 154 -3.76 0.05 -1.39
CA VAL A 154 -3.96 -0.57 -0.08
C VAL A 154 -4.11 0.50 1.01
N GLU A 155 -5.10 0.33 1.88
CA GLU A 155 -5.23 1.03 3.16
C GLU A 155 -4.70 0.10 4.26
N PRO A 156 -3.44 0.26 4.70
CA PRO A 156 -2.85 -0.52 5.77
C PRO A 156 -3.29 0.04 7.12
N ASP A 157 -4.29 -0.57 7.73
CA ASP A 157 -4.84 -0.11 9.00
C ASP A 157 -3.92 -0.43 10.18
N ASN A 158 -4.08 0.31 11.28
CA ASN A 158 -3.37 0.12 12.53
C ASN A 158 -1.86 0.37 12.43
N ILE A 159 -1.40 1.37 11.65
CA ILE A 159 0.04 1.71 11.48
C ILE A 159 0.60 2.71 12.51
N GLU A 160 -0.03 2.79 13.69
CA GLU A 160 0.34 3.69 14.81
C GLU A 160 0.51 2.94 16.14
N ILE A 161 1.02 1.71 16.07
CA ILE A 161 1.15 0.80 17.22
C ILE A 161 2.05 1.40 18.32
N HIS A 162 3.05 2.19 17.97
CA HIS A 162 4.00 2.77 18.93
C HIS A 162 3.37 3.77 19.92
N ASP A 163 2.22 4.34 19.58
CA ASP A 163 1.46 5.27 20.44
C ASP A 163 0.38 4.56 21.27
N ASN A 164 0.31 3.23 21.18
CA ASN A 164 -0.71 2.40 21.82
C ASN A 164 -0.11 1.39 22.82
N ASP A 165 -0.92 0.94 23.79
CA ASP A 165 -0.53 -0.13 24.72
C ASP A 165 -0.62 -1.51 24.06
N SER A 166 0.29 -1.77 23.12
CA SER A 166 0.38 -3.02 22.39
C SER A 166 0.84 -4.22 23.23
N GLY A 167 1.37 -3.98 24.43
CA GLY A 167 2.07 -5.00 25.21
C GLY A 167 3.53 -5.21 24.76
N PHE A 168 3.99 -4.47 23.74
CA PHE A 168 5.36 -4.52 23.23
C PHE A 168 6.03 -3.14 23.33
N PRO A 169 7.35 -3.07 23.59
CA PRO A 169 8.08 -1.81 23.62
C PRO A 169 8.46 -1.40 22.18
N ILE A 170 7.46 -1.00 21.40
CA ILE A 170 7.62 -0.52 20.02
C ILE A 170 7.97 0.96 20.08
N THR A 171 9.06 1.35 19.41
CA THR A 171 9.46 2.76 19.29
C THR A 171 8.96 3.36 17.98
N TYR A 172 8.93 4.70 17.88
CA TYR A 172 8.70 5.40 16.61
C TYR A 172 9.64 4.90 15.49
N ALA A 173 10.91 4.62 15.80
CA ALA A 173 11.85 4.13 14.81
C ALA A 173 11.49 2.73 14.29
N ASP A 174 10.93 1.86 15.15
CA ASP A 174 10.41 0.56 14.75
C ASP A 174 9.16 0.73 13.87
N GLN A 175 8.25 1.63 14.25
CA GLN A 175 7.05 1.95 13.49
C GLN A 175 7.37 2.47 12.10
N LEU A 176 8.24 3.47 11.99
CA LEU A 176 8.64 4.04 10.72
C LEU A 176 9.32 2.98 9.84
N ALA A 177 10.22 2.16 10.40
CA ALA A 177 10.85 1.08 9.64
C ALA A 177 9.84 0.08 9.07
N PHE A 178 8.81 -0.27 9.85
CA PHE A 178 7.72 -1.14 9.41
C PHE A 178 6.86 -0.49 8.32
N ALA A 179 6.45 0.78 8.50
CA ALA A 179 5.68 1.55 7.53
C ALA A 179 6.41 1.69 6.19
N LEU A 180 7.71 1.99 6.22
CA LEU A 180 8.53 2.07 5.00
C LEU A 180 8.70 0.71 4.32
N TRP A 181 8.83 -0.38 5.09
CA TRP A 181 8.86 -1.72 4.53
C TRP A 181 7.54 -2.06 3.82
N LEU A 182 6.39 -1.78 4.46
CA LEU A 182 5.07 -2.00 3.87
C LEU A 182 4.88 -1.24 2.56
N ALA A 183 5.25 0.04 2.53
CA ALA A 183 5.14 0.85 1.32
C ALA A 183 5.94 0.26 0.15
N ASN A 184 7.18 -0.17 0.41
CA ASN A 184 7.99 -0.84 -0.61
C ASN A 184 7.37 -2.16 -1.09
N GLU A 185 6.76 -2.94 -0.20
CA GLU A 185 6.09 -4.20 -0.56
C GLU A 185 4.83 -3.97 -1.39
N ALA A 186 4.04 -2.94 -1.09
CA ALA A 186 2.87 -2.55 -1.87
C ALA A 186 3.29 -2.07 -3.27
N HIS A 187 4.26 -1.16 -3.35
CA HIS A 187 4.78 -0.65 -4.63
C HIS A 187 5.39 -1.74 -5.50
N ALA A 188 6.08 -2.72 -4.91
CA ALA A 188 6.62 -3.88 -5.63
C ALA A 188 5.53 -4.72 -6.33
N ARG A 189 4.27 -4.59 -5.90
CA ARG A 189 3.09 -5.25 -6.46
C ARG A 189 2.23 -4.31 -7.32
N GLY A 190 2.68 -3.07 -7.54
CA GLY A 190 1.94 -2.08 -8.31
C GLY A 190 0.74 -1.46 -7.57
N LEU A 191 0.67 -1.62 -6.25
CA LEU A 191 -0.38 -1.04 -5.41
C LEU A 191 0.07 0.32 -4.89
N ALA A 192 -0.77 1.34 -5.01
CA ALA A 192 -0.62 2.57 -4.22
C ALA A 192 -0.79 2.25 -2.72
N ILE A 193 -0.27 3.09 -1.82
CA ILE A 193 -0.42 2.88 -0.37
C ILE A 193 -0.79 4.15 0.39
N GLY A 194 -1.80 4.04 1.26
CA GLY A 194 -2.26 5.12 2.12
C GLY A 194 -1.56 5.13 3.48
N LEU A 195 -1.26 6.32 4.02
CA LEU A 195 -0.95 6.46 5.44
C LEU A 195 -2.28 6.52 6.20
N LYS A 196 -2.58 5.48 6.99
CA LYS A 196 -3.73 5.48 7.89
C LYS A 196 -3.37 6.19 9.20
N ASN A 197 -4.06 7.29 9.50
CA ASN A 197 -3.83 8.10 10.70
C ASN A 197 -2.33 8.50 10.86
N ALA A 198 -1.71 8.22 12.00
CA ALA A 198 -0.27 8.45 12.28
C ALA A 198 0.28 9.84 11.86
N PRO A 199 -0.32 10.95 12.34
CA PRO A 199 0.09 12.29 11.93
C PRO A 199 1.54 12.65 12.31
N ASP A 200 2.09 12.02 13.34
CA ASP A 200 3.48 12.17 13.77
C ASP A 200 4.49 11.64 12.73
N MET A 201 4.10 10.61 11.96
CA MET A 201 4.91 10.04 10.88
C MET A 201 4.77 10.78 9.54
N ALA A 202 3.80 11.70 9.40
CA ALA A 202 3.40 12.23 8.09
C ALA A 202 4.57 12.79 7.26
N ALA A 203 5.49 13.53 7.88
CA ALA A 203 6.64 14.12 7.18
C ALA A 203 7.68 13.09 6.74
N ASP A 204 7.97 12.10 7.58
CA ASP A 204 8.99 11.06 7.31
C ASP A 204 8.48 10.00 6.33
N ALA A 205 7.17 9.70 6.38
CA ALA A 205 6.49 8.74 5.52
C ALA A 205 6.16 9.33 4.13
N LEU A 206 6.00 10.66 4.01
CA LEU A 206 5.59 11.35 2.78
C LEU A 206 6.27 10.84 1.49
N PRO A 207 7.60 10.58 1.43
CA PRO A 207 8.22 10.15 0.18
C PRO A 207 7.77 8.76 -0.31
N TYR A 208 7.14 7.95 0.55
CA TYR A 208 6.84 6.54 0.30
C TYR A 208 5.35 6.23 0.21
N PHE A 209 4.48 7.11 0.72
CA PHE A 209 3.03 6.89 0.71
C PHE A 209 2.35 7.78 -0.34
N ASP A 210 1.30 7.29 -0.99
CA ASP A 210 0.67 7.95 -2.14
C ASP A 210 -0.50 8.87 -1.76
N TYR A 211 -1.13 8.60 -0.62
CA TYR A 211 -2.26 9.33 -0.04
C TYR A 211 -2.32 9.09 1.48
N ALA A 212 -3.31 9.67 2.15
CA ALA A 212 -3.63 9.33 3.54
C ALA A 212 -5.14 9.12 3.74
N VAL A 213 -5.49 8.28 4.71
CA VAL A 213 -6.85 8.10 5.22
C VAL A 213 -6.78 8.42 6.71
N VAL A 214 -7.60 9.32 7.20
CA VAL A 214 -7.54 9.80 8.58
C VAL A 214 -8.92 9.78 9.21
N GLU A 215 -8.98 9.45 10.49
CA GLU A 215 -10.22 9.30 11.23
C GLU A 215 -10.30 10.27 12.42
N ASP A 216 -11.47 10.85 12.66
CA ASP A 216 -11.74 11.72 13.81
C ASP A 216 -10.78 12.93 13.92
N CYS A 217 -10.13 13.34 12.83
CA CYS A 217 -9.12 14.41 12.85
C CYS A 217 -9.73 15.77 13.18
N PHE A 218 -10.99 16.01 12.82
CA PHE A 218 -11.71 17.24 13.16
C PHE A 218 -12.16 17.19 14.60
N TYR A 219 -12.72 16.06 15.04
CA TYR A 219 -13.11 15.88 16.44
C TYR A 219 -11.94 16.10 17.41
N PHE A 220 -10.76 15.55 17.09
CA PHE A 220 -9.56 15.69 17.91
C PHE A 220 -8.66 16.88 17.52
N ASN A 221 -9.08 17.71 16.55
CA ASN A 221 -8.38 18.91 16.10
C ASN A 221 -6.90 18.68 15.71
N TRP A 222 -6.65 17.69 14.86
CA TRP A 222 -5.32 17.37 14.35
C TRP A 222 -5.21 17.29 12.83
N CYS A 223 -6.28 17.51 12.04
CA CYS A 223 -6.22 17.42 10.57
C CYS A 223 -5.06 18.23 9.94
N GLY A 224 -4.74 19.41 10.51
CA GLY A 224 -3.63 20.25 10.04
C GLY A 224 -2.25 19.59 10.12
N GLN A 225 -2.07 18.52 10.90
CA GLN A 225 -0.83 17.75 10.96
C GLN A 225 -0.56 16.96 9.66
N MET A 226 -1.59 16.78 8.82
CA MET A 226 -1.46 16.17 7.49
C MET A 226 -1.00 17.14 6.39
N ALA A 227 -0.62 18.37 6.75
CA ALA A 227 -0.05 19.35 5.83
C ALA A 227 1.06 18.79 4.91
N PRO A 228 1.98 17.90 5.36
CA PRO A 228 3.00 17.35 4.46
C PRO A 228 2.43 16.67 3.21
N PHE A 229 1.31 15.94 3.32
CA PHE A 229 0.66 15.29 2.18
C PHE A 229 -0.05 16.30 1.29
N LEU A 230 -0.82 17.20 1.91
CA LEU A 230 -1.60 18.23 1.20
C LEU A 230 -0.68 19.18 0.40
N GLU A 231 0.41 19.66 1.01
CA GLU A 231 1.40 20.54 0.36
C GLU A 231 2.16 19.84 -0.77
N ALA A 232 2.33 18.53 -0.68
CA ALA A 232 2.93 17.70 -1.73
C ALA A 232 1.94 17.32 -2.85
N GLY A 233 0.67 17.75 -2.75
CA GLY A 233 -0.38 17.42 -3.72
C GLY A 233 -0.85 15.96 -3.64
N LYS A 234 -0.70 15.32 -2.48
CA LYS A 234 -1.24 13.99 -2.20
C LYS A 234 -2.59 14.12 -1.48
N PRO A 235 -3.63 13.39 -1.91
CA PRO A 235 -4.93 13.51 -1.26
C PRO A 235 -4.89 12.95 0.15
N VAL A 236 -5.75 13.52 0.98
CA VAL A 236 -6.04 13.03 2.32
C VAL A 236 -7.56 12.90 2.44
N PHE A 237 -8.01 11.68 2.71
CA PHE A 237 -9.41 11.33 2.90
C PHE A 237 -9.71 11.33 4.40
N ALA A 238 -10.54 12.25 4.87
CA ALA A 238 -10.90 12.41 6.27
C ALA A 238 -12.27 11.80 6.56
N ILE A 239 -12.34 10.92 7.55
CA ILE A 239 -13.53 10.18 7.95
C ILE A 239 -13.91 10.63 9.37
N GLU A 240 -15.10 11.20 9.50
CA GLU A 240 -15.70 11.50 10.80
C GLU A 240 -16.89 10.59 11.04
N TYR A 241 -17.26 10.44 12.30
CA TYR A 241 -18.28 9.48 12.69
C TYR A 241 -19.50 10.13 13.32
N THR A 242 -20.70 9.64 12.97
CA THR A 242 -21.97 10.16 13.48
C THR A 242 -22.17 9.98 14.99
N ASP A 243 -21.39 9.10 15.61
CA ASP A 243 -21.40 8.87 17.06
C ASP A 243 -20.45 9.81 17.83
N MET A 244 -19.73 10.66 17.12
CA MET A 244 -18.88 11.71 17.65
C MET A 244 -19.59 13.07 17.56
N ASP A 245 -19.33 13.96 18.51
CA ASP A 245 -19.93 15.31 18.58
C ASP A 245 -19.20 16.28 17.62
N VAL A 246 -19.16 15.94 16.33
CA VAL A 246 -18.55 16.76 15.27
C VAL A 246 -19.58 17.73 14.68
N ASP A 247 -19.23 19.01 14.59
CA ASP A 247 -20.01 19.97 13.80
C ASP A 247 -19.71 19.75 12.31
N PHE A 248 -20.53 18.95 11.65
CA PHE A 248 -20.31 18.54 10.26
C PHE A 248 -20.17 19.72 9.29
N ALA A 249 -20.95 20.80 9.47
CA ALA A 249 -20.88 21.96 8.59
C ALA A 249 -19.57 22.74 8.78
N ALA A 250 -19.11 22.88 10.03
CA ALA A 250 -17.82 23.49 10.33
C ALA A 250 -16.65 22.63 9.82
N ALA A 251 -16.72 21.30 10.03
CA ALA A 251 -15.73 20.36 9.54
C ALA A 251 -15.61 20.39 8.02
N CYS A 252 -16.73 20.46 7.28
CA CYS A 252 -16.70 20.60 5.83
C CYS A 252 -16.06 21.92 5.35
N ALA A 253 -16.35 23.04 6.02
CA ALA A 253 -15.73 24.33 5.69
C ALA A 253 -14.21 24.31 5.94
N GLU A 254 -13.76 23.64 7.00
CA GLU A 254 -12.34 23.47 7.29
C GLU A 254 -11.67 22.48 6.32
N ALA A 255 -12.35 21.37 5.98
CA ALA A 255 -11.90 20.42 4.97
C ALA A 255 -11.64 21.11 3.61
N GLU A 256 -12.59 21.94 3.15
CA GLU A 256 -12.42 22.75 1.94
C GLU A 256 -11.20 23.68 2.04
N SER A 257 -11.03 24.34 3.19
CA SER A 257 -9.88 25.24 3.43
C SER A 257 -8.53 24.52 3.43
N LEU A 258 -8.48 23.26 3.86
CA LEU A 258 -7.27 22.44 3.90
C LEU A 258 -7.04 21.67 2.58
N GLY A 259 -8.07 21.50 1.76
CA GLY A 259 -8.02 20.65 0.56
C GLY A 259 -8.18 19.15 0.85
N LEU A 260 -8.89 18.82 1.94
CA LEU A 260 -9.24 17.46 2.35
C LEU A 260 -10.53 17.01 1.64
N THR A 261 -10.62 15.72 1.30
CA THR A 261 -11.92 15.10 0.98
C THR A 261 -12.48 14.53 2.28
N MET A 262 -13.63 15.04 2.75
CA MET A 262 -14.20 14.67 4.05
C MET A 262 -15.55 13.92 3.90
N LEU A 263 -15.72 12.86 4.69
CA LEU A 263 -16.94 12.05 4.78
C LEU A 263 -17.41 11.95 6.24
N LEU A 264 -18.72 11.91 6.43
CA LEU A 264 -19.35 11.44 7.65
C LEU A 264 -19.89 10.01 7.43
N LYS A 265 -19.53 9.11 8.34
CA LYS A 265 -19.85 7.67 8.30
C LYS A 265 -20.49 7.22 9.61
N HIS A 266 -21.22 6.11 9.56
CA HIS A 266 -21.49 5.34 10.78
C HIS A 266 -20.23 4.57 11.20
N ARG A 267 -20.00 4.38 12.50
CA ARG A 267 -18.79 3.69 13.00
C ARG A 267 -18.66 2.23 12.62
N ASN A 268 -19.77 1.55 12.31
CA ASN A 268 -19.75 0.20 11.75
C ASN A 268 -19.32 0.16 10.27
N LEU A 269 -19.13 1.30 9.62
CA LEU A 269 -18.66 1.39 8.23
C LEU A 269 -19.56 0.63 7.25
N ASP A 270 -20.88 0.79 7.42
CA ASP A 270 -21.87 0.37 6.43
C ASP A 270 -21.91 1.34 5.23
N ALA A 271 -22.90 1.16 4.35
CA ALA A 271 -23.07 1.96 3.15
C ALA A 271 -23.31 3.46 3.41
N PHE A 272 -23.79 3.85 4.60
CA PHE A 272 -24.15 5.24 4.90
C PHE A 272 -22.96 6.17 4.65
N ARG A 273 -23.20 7.25 3.91
CA ARG A 273 -22.20 8.28 3.61
C ARG A 273 -22.90 9.63 3.47
N GLU A 274 -22.38 10.62 4.17
CA GLU A 274 -22.66 12.03 3.91
C GLU A 274 -21.34 12.71 3.54
N ALA A 275 -21.28 13.31 2.35
CA ALA A 275 -20.10 14.04 1.88
C ALA A 275 -20.33 15.54 1.99
N CYS A 276 -19.24 16.31 2.03
CA CYS A 276 -19.35 17.76 2.02
C CYS A 276 -20.05 18.29 0.74
N PRO A 277 -20.79 19.41 0.86
CA PRO A 277 -21.51 20.03 -0.26
C PRO A 277 -20.64 20.49 -1.44
#